data_AF-A0A383WEJ7-F1
#
_entry.id   AF-A0A383WEJ7-F1
#
_cell.length_a   1.000
_cell.length_b   1.000
_cell.length_c   1.000
_cell.angle_alpha   90.00
_cell.angle_beta   90.00
_cell.angle_gamma   90.00
#
_symmetry.space_group_name_H-M   'P 1'
#
loop_
_entity.id
_entity.type
_entity.pdbx_description
1 polymer ?
#
loop_
_entity_poly.entity_id
_entity_poly.type
_entity_poly.pdbx_seq_one_letter_code
_entity_poly.pdbx_strand_id
1 'polypeptide(L)'
;MSSTERPTAPILGVDESKDLKAFYHNVAYKTNRVAINLEKMKILKDRLGECVRKEGVNYIDKCEQLTKRYEAAVRVCQWNSGTHSRPRNIGNILEKEKEIQAQLKEEGALAA
;
A
#
# COMPACT_ATOMS: atom_id res chain seq x y z
N MET A 1 12.66 11.50 -26.31
CA MET A 1 12.67 10.52 -25.21
C MET A 1 11.66 11.00 -24.18
N SER A 2 10.57 10.26 -23.99
CA SER A 2 9.42 10.70 -23.18
C SER A 2 9.78 10.66 -21.69
N SER A 3 10.02 11.82 -21.07
CA SER A 3 10.38 11.94 -19.64
C SER A 3 9.18 11.82 -18.68
N THR A 4 8.08 11.22 -19.14
CA THR A 4 6.83 11.03 -18.39
C THR A 4 6.65 9.58 -17.90
N GLU A 5 7.74 8.94 -17.50
CA GLU A 5 7.62 7.64 -16.82
C GLU A 5 7.13 7.87 -15.39
N ARG A 6 6.02 7.19 -15.05
CA ARG A 6 5.44 7.19 -13.71
C ARG A 6 6.49 6.67 -12.71
N PRO A 7 6.68 7.34 -11.55
CA PRO A 7 7.53 6.83 -10.49
C PRO A 7 7.11 5.42 -10.06
N THR A 8 8.02 4.45 -10.18
CA THR A 8 7.81 3.05 -9.80
C THR A 8 8.24 2.75 -8.37
N ALA A 9 9.12 3.58 -7.79
CA ALA A 9 9.64 3.46 -6.44
C ALA A 9 9.78 4.86 -5.78
N PRO A 10 9.79 4.96 -4.44
CA PRO A 10 10.10 6.21 -3.75
C PRO A 10 11.62 6.47 -3.73
N ILE A 11 12.00 7.75 -3.66
CA ILE A 11 13.38 8.17 -3.34
C ILE A 11 13.52 8.13 -1.82
N LEU A 12 14.42 7.27 -1.34
CA LEU A 12 14.70 7.07 0.09
C LEU A 12 15.93 7.89 0.51
N GLY A 13 16.03 8.20 1.80
CA GLY A 13 17.21 8.86 2.39
C GLY A 13 17.35 10.36 2.09
N VAL A 14 16.36 10.98 1.43
CA VAL A 14 16.35 12.41 1.13
C VAL A 14 15.36 13.14 2.03
N ASP A 15 15.77 14.30 2.52
CA ASP A 15 14.90 15.21 3.26
C ASP A 15 13.92 15.90 2.28
N GLU A 16 12.69 15.37 2.19
CA GLU A 16 11.63 15.88 1.31
C GLU A 16 11.31 17.37 1.57
N SER A 17 11.66 17.92 2.73
CA SER A 17 11.42 19.35 3.04
C SER A 17 12.42 20.29 2.35
N LYS A 18 13.60 19.78 1.98
CA LYS A 18 14.70 20.56 1.39
C LYS A 18 14.87 20.30 -0.10
N ASP A 19 14.53 19.10 -0.56
CA ASP A 19 14.57 18.75 -1.99
C ASP A 19 13.16 18.67 -2.58
N LEU A 20 12.77 19.75 -3.27
CA LEU A 20 11.48 19.85 -3.97
C LEU A 20 11.31 18.76 -5.04
N LYS A 21 12.38 18.32 -5.71
CA LYS A 21 12.27 17.27 -6.74
C LYS A 21 11.95 15.93 -6.10
N ALA A 22 12.64 15.60 -5.01
CA ALA A 22 12.36 14.40 -4.24
C ALA A 22 10.94 14.42 -3.66
N PHE A 23 10.48 15.58 -3.16
CA PHE A 23 9.10 15.77 -2.71
C PHE A 23 8.09 15.45 -3.80
N TYR A 24 8.14 16.12 -4.96
CA TYR A 24 7.16 15.91 -6.03
C TYR A 24 7.19 14.49 -6.59
N HIS A 25 8.38 13.88 -6.70
CA HIS A 25 8.52 12.49 -7.11
C HIS A 25 7.83 11.53 -6.13
N ASN A 26 8.08 11.70 -4.83
CA ASN A 26 7.50 10.84 -3.79
C ASN A 26 6.00 11.06 -3.62
N VAL A 27 5.51 12.29 -3.77
CA VAL A 27 4.07 12.59 -3.81
C VAL A 27 3.42 11.90 -5.01
N ALA A 28 4.01 12.01 -6.20
CA ALA A 28 3.51 11.33 -7.39
C ALA A 28 3.50 9.80 -7.20
N TYR A 29 4.57 9.21 -6.66
CA TYR A 29 4.63 7.79 -6.31
C TYR A 29 3.50 7.39 -5.33
N LYS A 30 3.34 8.13 -4.22
CA LYS A 30 2.32 7.88 -3.19
C LYS A 30 0.91 7.92 -3.79
N THR A 31 0.59 8.97 -4.56
CA THR A 31 -0.72 9.13 -5.22
C THR A 31 -1.01 8.00 -6.20
N ASN A 32 -0.01 7.62 -7.00
CA ASN A 32 -0.17 6.50 -7.94
C ASN A 32 -0.39 5.17 -7.21
N ARG A 33 0.30 4.93 -6.08
CA ARG A 33 0.11 3.72 -5.30
C ARG A 33 -1.29 3.63 -4.68
N VAL A 34 -1.83 4.76 -4.23
CA VAL A 34 -3.22 4.85 -3.75
C VAL A 34 -4.19 4.50 -4.88
N ALA A 35 -4.03 5.10 -6.06
CA ALA A 35 -4.87 4.80 -7.22
C ALA A 35 -4.83 3.31 -7.61
N ILE A 36 -3.63 2.71 -7.66
CA ILE A 36 -3.47 1.27 -7.96
C ILE A 36 -4.18 0.41 -6.91
N ASN A 37 -4.09 0.75 -5.62
CA ASN A 37 -4.74 -0.01 -4.56
C ASN A 37 -6.28 0.09 -4.65
N LEU A 38 -6.81 1.27 -5.02
CA LEU A 38 -8.25 1.43 -5.28
C LEU A 38 -8.72 0.57 -6.45
N GLU A 39 -7.97 0.49 -7.55
CA GLU A 39 -8.32 -0.40 -8.67
C GLU A 39 -8.29 -1.88 -8.26
N LYS A 40 -7.31 -2.30 -7.46
CA LYS A 40 -7.29 -3.67 -6.90
C LYS A 40 -8.51 -3.95 -6.01
N MET A 41 -8.95 -2.97 -5.23
CA MET A 41 -10.15 -3.07 -4.40
C MET A 41 -11.41 -3.26 -5.26
N LYS A 42 -11.52 -2.53 -6.38
CA LYS A 42 -12.64 -2.69 -7.33
C LYS A 42 -12.67 -4.11 -7.92
N ILE A 43 -11.53 -4.63 -8.37
CA ILE A 43 -11.44 -6.01 -8.88
C ILE A 43 -11.88 -7.04 -7.82
N LEU A 44 -11.47 -6.84 -6.55
CA LEU A 44 -11.89 -7.72 -5.45
C LEU A 44 -13.40 -7.62 -5.19
N LYS A 45 -13.97 -6.42 -5.26
CA LYS A 45 -15.41 -6.19 -5.12
C LYS A 45 -16.20 -6.93 -6.21
N ASP A 46 -15.75 -6.84 -7.46
CA ASP A 46 -16.42 -7.49 -8.59
C ASP A 46 -16.37 -9.01 -8.45
N ARG A 47 -15.20 -9.57 -8.09
CA ARG A 47 -15.04 -11.01 -7.81
C ARG A 47 -15.88 -11.50 -6.66
N LEU A 48 -15.97 -10.72 -5.58
CA LEU A 48 -16.84 -11.04 -4.44
C LEU A 48 -18.32 -11.03 -4.88
N GLY A 49 -18.74 -10.03 -5.66
CA GLY A 49 -20.09 -9.95 -6.21
C GLY A 49 -20.43 -11.10 -7.16
N GLU A 50 -19.48 -11.60 -7.94
CA GLU A 50 -19.64 -12.83 -8.72
C GLU A 50 -19.76 -14.07 -7.84
N CYS A 51 -18.94 -14.19 -6.80
CA CYS A 51 -18.99 -15.31 -5.87
C CYS A 51 -20.34 -15.37 -5.16
N VAL A 52 -20.84 -14.25 -4.65
CA VAL A 52 -22.16 -14.15 -4.00
C VAL A 52 -23.28 -14.53 -4.97
N ARG A 53 -23.23 -14.03 -6.21
CA ARG A 53 -24.23 -14.38 -7.25
C ARG A 53 -24.22 -15.86 -7.62
N LYS A 54 -23.05 -16.51 -7.65
CA LYS A 54 -22.91 -17.94 -7.98
C LYS A 54 -23.34 -18.86 -6.83
N GLU A 55 -22.96 -18.53 -5.60
CA GLU A 55 -23.14 -19.42 -4.44
C GLU A 55 -24.49 -19.22 -3.72
N GLY A 56 -25.14 -18.05 -3.90
CA GLY A 56 -26.44 -17.77 -3.30
C GLY A 56 -26.36 -17.79 -1.78
N VAL A 57 -27.05 -18.74 -1.15
CA VAL A 57 -27.14 -18.84 0.33
C VAL A 57 -25.81 -19.27 0.96
N ASN A 58 -24.95 -20.00 0.23
CA ASN A 58 -23.69 -20.54 0.75
C ASN A 58 -22.50 -19.56 0.67
N TYR A 59 -22.75 -18.30 0.33
CA TYR A 59 -21.69 -17.31 0.11
C TYR A 59 -20.85 -17.03 1.36
N ILE A 60 -21.41 -17.23 2.55
CA ILE A 60 -20.74 -16.98 3.82
C ILE A 60 -19.47 -17.83 3.94
N ASP A 61 -19.59 -19.13 3.69
CA ASP A 61 -18.47 -20.06 3.82
C ASP A 61 -17.58 -20.06 2.58
N LYS A 62 -18.20 -20.06 1.39
CA LYS A 62 -17.46 -20.24 0.13
C LYS A 62 -16.77 -18.96 -0.36
N CYS A 63 -17.29 -17.78 -0.02
CA CYS A 63 -16.68 -16.51 -0.38
C CYS A 63 -15.84 -15.90 0.76
N GLU A 64 -15.69 -16.59 1.90
CA GLU A 64 -15.04 -16.08 3.11
C GLU A 64 -13.64 -15.50 2.83
N GLN A 65 -12.82 -16.21 2.05
CA GLN A 65 -11.48 -15.75 1.69
C GLN A 65 -11.49 -14.47 0.83
N LEU A 66 -12.46 -14.34 -0.08
CA LEU A 66 -12.62 -13.13 -0.90
C LEU A 66 -13.09 -11.96 -0.02
N THR A 67 -14.00 -12.21 0.91
CA THR A 67 -14.47 -11.22 1.89
C THR A 67 -13.30 -10.72 2.75
N LYS A 68 -12.51 -11.62 3.35
CA LYS A 68 -11.31 -11.26 4.15
C LYS A 68 -10.31 -10.42 3.35
N ARG A 69 -10.06 -10.78 2.08
CA ARG A 69 -9.16 -10.02 1.19
C ARG A 69 -9.73 -8.64 0.84
N TYR A 70 -11.02 -8.55 0.57
CA TYR A 70 -11.69 -7.28 0.30
C TYR A 70 -11.65 -6.36 1.52
N GLU A 71 -11.96 -6.86 2.71
CA GLU A 71 -11.86 -6.10 3.97
C GLU A 71 -10.43 -5.61 4.24
N ALA A 72 -9.42 -6.47 4.03
CA ALA A 72 -8.03 -6.09 4.16
C ALA A 72 -7.66 -4.96 3.17
N ALA A 73 -8.12 -5.04 1.93
CA ALA A 73 -7.89 -4.01 0.93
C ALA A 73 -8.58 -2.68 1.30
N VAL A 74 -9.82 -2.72 1.79
CA VAL A 74 -10.57 -1.54 2.27
C VAL A 74 -9.80 -0.83 3.39
N ARG A 75 -9.27 -1.58 4.37
CA ARG A 75 -8.48 -1.01 5.48
C ARG A 75 -7.20 -0.31 5.00
N VAL A 76 -6.58 -0.79 3.94
CA VAL A 76 -5.37 -0.17 3.36
C VAL A 76 -5.71 1.01 2.47
N CYS A 77 -6.88 0.99 1.81
CA CYS A 77 -7.35 2.06 0.91
C CYS A 77 -8.05 3.22 1.64
N GLN A 78 -8.48 3.03 2.89
CA GLN A 78 -9.05 4.12 3.69
C GLN A 78 -8.04 5.26 3.83
N TRP A 79 -8.39 6.40 3.21
CA TRP A 79 -7.76 7.67 3.46
C TRP A 79 -8.27 8.15 4.83
N ASN A 80 -7.55 7.86 5.90
CA ASN A 80 -7.94 8.36 7.21
C ASN A 80 -7.75 9.89 7.26
N SER A 81 -8.82 10.63 7.04
CA SER A 81 -8.95 12.01 7.51
C SER A 81 -9.54 11.99 8.92
N GLY A 82 -8.74 12.30 9.94
CA GLY A 82 -9.25 12.51 11.31
C GLY A 82 -8.29 12.07 12.43
N THR A 83 -8.53 12.63 13.62
CA THR A 83 -7.75 12.45 14.86
C THR A 83 -7.75 11.03 15.43
N HIS A 84 -8.66 10.15 14.96
CA HIS A 84 -8.75 8.73 15.35
C HIS A 84 -8.33 7.76 14.25
N SER A 85 -7.61 8.26 13.25
CA SER A 85 -6.90 7.44 12.26
C SER A 85 -6.03 6.39 12.95
N ARG A 86 -6.37 5.09 12.84
CA ARG A 86 -5.41 4.05 13.18
C ARG A 86 -4.18 4.23 12.27
N PRO A 87 -2.95 4.24 12.80
CA PRO A 87 -1.77 4.43 11.99
C PRO A 87 -1.76 3.38 10.88
N ARG A 88 -1.54 3.83 9.64
CA ARG A 88 -1.42 2.91 8.50
C ARG A 88 -0.34 1.91 8.87
N ASN A 89 -0.58 0.61 8.68
CA ASN A 89 0.48 -0.39 8.71
C ASN A 89 1.60 -0.12 7.69
N ILE A 90 1.48 0.93 6.85
CA ILE A 90 2.52 1.44 5.95
C ILE A 90 3.54 2.34 6.67
N GLY A 91 3.13 3.10 7.70
CA GLY A 91 4.09 3.85 8.53
C GLY A 91 5.04 2.91 9.24
N ASN A 92 4.47 1.85 9.83
CA ASN A 92 5.24 0.76 10.42
C ASN A 92 6.01 -0.05 9.38
N ILE A 93 5.69 -0.04 8.09
CA ILE A 93 6.52 -0.72 7.07
C ILE A 93 7.83 0.06 6.87
N LEU A 94 7.77 1.38 6.72
CA LEU A 94 8.99 2.21 6.59
C LEU A 94 9.81 2.23 7.89
N GLU A 95 9.16 2.26 9.05
CA GLU A 95 9.85 2.15 10.34
C GLU A 95 10.44 0.76 10.54
N LYS A 96 9.70 -0.31 10.23
CA LYS A 96 10.24 -1.68 10.24
C LYS A 96 11.33 -1.88 9.20
N GLU A 97 11.26 -1.27 8.03
CA GLU A 97 12.33 -1.31 7.03
C GLU A 97 13.60 -0.63 7.56
N LYS A 98 13.46 0.50 8.27
CA LYS A 98 14.58 1.15 8.96
C LYS A 98 15.14 0.29 10.09
N GLU A 99 14.29 -0.34 10.89
CA GLU A 99 14.69 -1.26 11.96
C GLU A 99 15.40 -2.50 11.38
N ILE A 100 14.86 -3.11 10.32
CA ILE A 100 15.47 -4.24 9.62
C ILE A 100 16.81 -3.82 8.99
N GLN A 101 16.90 -2.65 8.37
CA GLN A 101 18.17 -2.14 7.85
C GLN A 101 19.19 -1.84 8.95
N ALA A 102 18.75 -1.37 10.13
CA ALA A 102 19.62 -1.17 11.28
C ALA A 102 20.15 -2.50 11.81
N GLN A 103 19.28 -3.51 11.96
CA GLN A 103 19.66 -4.87 12.36
C GLN A 103 20.65 -5.50 11.37
N LEU A 104 20.39 -5.40 10.06
CA LEU A 104 21.29 -5.93 9.04
C LEU A 104 22.65 -5.21 8.99
N LYS A 105 22.72 -3.94 9.41
CA LYS A 105 23.98 -3.20 9.58
C LYS A 105 24.73 -3.62 10.83
N GLU A 106 24.03 -3.86 11.94
CA GLU A 106 24.61 -4.37 13.19
C GLU A 106 25.12 -5.81 13.05
N GLU A 107 24.43 -6.64 12.26
CA GLU A 107 24.82 -8.01 11.93
C GLU A 107 25.96 -8.09 10.90
N GLY A 108 26.45 -6.95 10.39
CA GLY A 108 27.54 -6.89 9.40
C GLY A 108 27.17 -7.44 8.01
N ALA A 109 25.88 -7.74 7.77
CA ALA A 109 25.37 -8.26 6.50
C ALA A 109 25.29 -7.18 5.40
N LEU A 110 25.32 -5.90 5.78
CA LEU A 110 25.51 -4.75 4.89
C LEU A 110 26.92 -4.19 5.07
N ALA A 111 27.93 -4.97 4.71
CA ALA A 111 29.30 -4.49 4.54
C ALA A 111 29.55 -4.11 3.08
N ALA A 112 29.99 -2.85 2.90
CA ALA A 112 30.38 -2.12 1.68
C ALA A 112 29.26 -1.51 0.83
#